data_AF-A0A966EZ43-F1
#
_entry.id   AF-A0A966EZ43-F1
#
_cell.length_a   1.000
_cell.length_b   1.000
_cell.length_c   1.000
_cell.angle_alpha   90.00
_cell.angle_beta   90.00
_cell.angle_gamma   90.00
#
_symmetry.space_group_name_H-M   'P 1'
#
loop_
_entity.id
_entity.type
_entity.pdbx_description
1 polymer ?
#
loop_
_entity_poly.entity_id
_entity_poly.type
_entity_poly.pdbx_seq_one_letter_code
_entity_poly.pdbx_strand_id
1 'polypeptide(L)'
;MVRLRDRFWPHPGSSRTGCIAASLFMLLGLLLVGCGASGPVIDQRSASIRVTDPALAALPEGHRVFSGDTLYSIAFRYGLDWRRVAAWNGIGAPYVIRVGQWVQLRPPPGWA
;
A
#
# COMPACT_ATOMS: atom_id res chain seq x y z
N MET A 1 -38.65 -43.01 58.28
CA MET A 1 -37.53 -43.67 57.55
C MET A 1 -37.62 -43.20 56.10
N VAL A 2 -36.70 -42.49 55.44
CA VAL A 2 -35.29 -42.11 55.58
C VAL A 2 -35.13 -40.85 54.69
N ARG A 3 -34.87 -39.66 55.26
CA ARG A 3 -33.65 -38.84 55.13
C ARG A 3 -32.83 -38.92 53.82
N LEU A 4 -32.27 -37.75 53.46
CA LEU A 4 -31.06 -37.50 52.66
C LEU A 4 -31.17 -37.52 51.13
N ARG A 5 -31.15 -36.32 50.54
CA ARG A 5 -29.92 -35.90 49.83
C ARG A 5 -29.86 -34.38 49.71
N ASP A 6 -29.35 -33.80 50.78
CA ASP A 6 -28.95 -32.41 50.86
C ASP A 6 -27.88 -32.11 49.80
N ARG A 7 -28.00 -30.92 49.23
CA ARG A 7 -27.11 -30.35 48.24
C ARG A 7 -25.70 -30.25 48.80
N PHE A 8 -24.86 -31.23 48.51
CA PHE A 8 -23.43 -31.15 48.76
C PHE A 8 -22.76 -30.52 47.54
N TRP A 9 -22.74 -29.18 47.50
CA TRP A 9 -21.85 -28.45 46.59
C TRP A 9 -20.50 -28.28 47.32
N PRO A 10 -19.41 -28.94 46.88
CA PRO A 10 -18.09 -28.64 47.41
C PRO A 10 -17.65 -27.29 46.86
N HIS A 11 -17.53 -26.28 47.73
CA HIS A 11 -16.76 -25.09 47.42
C HIS A 11 -15.27 -25.49 47.41
N PRO A 12 -14.53 -25.27 46.31
CA PRO A 12 -13.08 -25.42 46.34
C PRO A 12 -12.50 -24.37 47.30
N GLY A 13 -11.85 -24.85 48.36
CA GLY A 13 -11.17 -24.02 49.33
C GLY A 13 -10.09 -23.16 48.68
N SER A 14 -9.93 -21.95 49.20
CA SER A 14 -8.94 -20.96 48.78
C SER A 14 -7.51 -21.48 48.98
N SER A 15 -6.96 -22.19 48.00
CA SER A 15 -5.53 -22.52 47.96
C SER A 15 -4.81 -21.51 47.08
N ARG A 16 -3.85 -20.79 47.68
CA ARG A 16 -3.02 -19.76 47.01
C ARG A 16 -2.32 -20.29 45.75
N THR A 17 -2.16 -21.61 45.67
CA THR A 17 -1.59 -22.37 44.55
C THR A 17 -2.45 -22.31 43.28
N GLY A 18 -3.79 -22.23 43.41
CA GLY A 18 -4.69 -22.09 42.26
C GLY A 18 -4.56 -20.73 41.57
N CYS A 19 -4.33 -19.67 42.35
CA CYS A 19 -4.09 -18.32 41.80
C CYS A 19 -2.80 -18.26 40.99
N ILE A 20 -1.73 -18.91 41.45
CA ILE A 20 -0.43 -18.91 40.76
C ILE A 20 -0.53 -19.66 39.42
N ALA A 21 -1.21 -20.81 39.40
CA ALA A 21 -1.43 -21.59 38.18
C ALA A 21 -2.34 -20.86 37.17
N ALA A 22 -3.39 -20.18 37.64
CA ALA A 22 -4.26 -19.35 36.80
C ALA A 22 -3.51 -18.16 36.20
N SER A 23 -2.66 -17.47 36.98
CA SER A 23 -1.84 -16.35 36.50
C SER A 23 -0.81 -16.78 35.45
N LEU A 24 -0.19 -17.96 35.61
CA LEU A 24 0.77 -18.51 34.64
C LEU A 24 0.10 -18.89 33.31
N PHE A 25 -1.09 -19.50 33.37
CA PHE A 25 -1.87 -19.82 32.16
C PHE A 25 -2.35 -18.55 31.44
N MET A 26 -2.74 -17.51 32.18
CA MET A 26 -3.19 -16.23 31.63
C MET A 26 -2.03 -15.43 30.99
N LEU A 27 -0.84 -15.45 31.61
CA LEU A 27 0.38 -14.86 31.05
C LEU A 27 0.87 -15.59 29.79
N LEU A 28 0.79 -16.92 29.76
CA LEU A 28 1.16 -17.72 28.60
C LEU A 28 0.21 -17.48 27.41
N GLY A 29 -1.09 -17.32 27.67
CA GLY A 29 -2.07 -16.95 26.64
C GLY A 29 -1.86 -15.57 26.03
N LEU A 30 -1.35 -14.60 26.80
CA LEU A 30 -1.08 -13.24 26.34
C LEU A 30 0.09 -13.16 25.32
N LEU A 31 1.04 -14.11 25.39
CA LEU A 31 2.19 -14.17 24.49
C LEU A 31 1.85 -14.75 23.10
N LEU A 32 0.70 -15.43 22.96
CA LEU A 32 0.28 -16.08 21.71
C LEU A 32 -0.65 -15.24 20.83
N VAL A 33 -1.02 -14.02 21.25
CA VAL A 33 -1.72 -13.06 20.37
C VAL A 33 -0.70 -12.39 19.44
N GLY A 34 -0.20 -13.17 18.49
CA GLY A 34 0.52 -12.65 17.32
C GLY A 34 -0.49 -11.96 16.41
N CYS A 35 -0.47 -10.62 16.39
CA CYS A 35 -1.30 -9.87 15.46
C CYS A 35 -0.68 -9.98 14.05
N GLY A 36 -1.40 -10.66 13.14
CA GLY A 36 -1.01 -10.79 11.74
C GLY A 36 -0.94 -9.43 11.06
N ALA A 37 0.24 -9.09 10.56
CA ALA A 37 0.45 -7.89 9.75
C ALA A 37 -0.21 -8.07 8.38
N SER A 38 -1.51 -7.82 8.31
CA SER A 38 -2.20 -7.57 7.05
C SER A 38 -1.83 -6.17 6.60
N GLY A 39 -0.66 -6.04 5.95
CA GLY A 39 -0.27 -4.79 5.31
C GLY A 39 -1.30 -4.39 4.25
N PRO A 40 -1.46 -3.08 3.96
CA PRO A 40 -2.39 -2.65 2.93
C PRO A 40 -1.96 -3.19 1.56
N VAL A 41 -2.87 -3.90 0.88
CA VAL A 41 -2.71 -4.21 -0.55
C VAL A 41 -2.88 -2.90 -1.31
N ILE A 42 -1.76 -2.30 -1.73
CA ILE A 42 -1.79 -1.08 -2.54
C ILE A 42 -2.17 -1.49 -3.97
N ASP A 43 -3.46 -1.39 -4.31
CA ASP A 43 -3.92 -1.48 -5.70
C ASP A 43 -3.52 -0.21 -6.45
N GLN A 44 -2.33 -0.22 -7.06
CA GLN A 44 -1.77 0.90 -7.82
C GLN A 44 -2.51 1.19 -9.13
N ARG A 45 -3.56 0.43 -9.48
CA ARG A 45 -4.18 0.53 -10.81
C ARG A 45 -5.09 1.74 -11.02
N SER A 46 -5.33 2.54 -9.99
CA SER A 46 -6.25 3.69 -10.08
C SER A 46 -5.59 5.01 -9.70
N ALA A 47 -4.42 5.31 -10.27
CA ALA A 47 -3.94 6.69 -10.36
C ALA A 47 -4.73 7.42 -11.46
N SER A 48 -5.99 7.78 -11.14
CA SER A 48 -6.64 8.91 -11.79
C SER A 48 -5.73 10.11 -11.52
N ILE A 49 -5.07 10.63 -12.54
CA ILE A 49 -4.32 11.88 -12.46
C ILE A 49 -5.35 12.95 -12.12
N ARG A 50 -5.55 13.19 -10.82
CA ARG A 50 -6.17 14.43 -10.38
C ARG A 50 -5.12 15.47 -10.72
N VAL A 51 -5.47 16.45 -11.54
CA VAL A 51 -4.58 17.58 -11.90
C VAL A 51 -4.08 18.34 -10.64
N THR A 52 -4.68 18.06 -9.48
CA THR A 52 -4.28 18.50 -8.13
C THR A 52 -3.20 17.64 -7.46
N ASP A 53 -2.61 16.65 -8.13
CA ASP A 53 -1.55 15.83 -7.54
C ASP A 53 -0.26 16.66 -7.36
N PRO A 54 0.24 16.86 -6.12
CA PRO A 54 1.49 17.59 -5.89
C PRO A 54 2.68 16.99 -6.66
N ALA A 55 2.63 15.69 -6.99
CA ALA A 55 3.66 15.04 -7.80
C ALA A 55 3.75 15.64 -9.22
N LEU A 56 2.63 16.00 -9.84
CA LEU A 56 2.61 16.63 -11.18
C LEU A 56 3.02 18.09 -11.14
N ALA A 57 2.76 18.78 -10.03
CA ALA A 57 3.20 20.16 -9.84
C ALA A 57 4.74 20.28 -9.75
N ALA A 58 5.42 19.23 -9.28
CA ALA A 58 6.87 19.17 -9.22
C ALA A 58 7.54 18.76 -10.54
N LEU A 59 6.77 18.29 -11.54
CA LEU A 59 7.33 17.91 -12.84
C LEU A 59 7.67 19.14 -13.68
N PRO A 60 8.79 19.11 -14.42
CA PRO A 60 9.06 20.13 -15.43
C PRO A 60 7.99 20.08 -16.53
N GLU A 61 7.80 21.19 -17.25
CA GLU A 61 6.82 21.25 -18.33
C GLU A 61 7.14 20.26 -19.47
N GLY A 62 8.43 20.04 -19.70
CA GLY A 62 8.92 19.13 -20.71
C GLY A 62 10.42 18.88 -20.61
N HIS A 63 10.91 18.06 -21.52
CA HIS A 63 12.31 17.68 -21.63
C HIS A 63 12.79 17.79 -23.07
N ARG A 64 13.98 18.36 -23.25
CA ARG A 64 14.65 18.40 -24.56
C ARG A 64 15.44 17.11 -24.75
N VAL A 65 15.12 16.36 -25.79
CA VAL A 65 15.75 15.07 -26.09
C VAL A 65 17.23 15.26 -26.44
N PHE A 66 18.11 14.52 -25.75
CA PHE A 66 19.54 14.44 -26.06
C PHE A 66 19.90 13.14 -26.77
N SER A 67 21.12 13.06 -27.31
CA SER A 67 21.61 11.82 -27.91
C SER A 67 21.64 10.70 -26.88
N GLY A 68 21.02 9.57 -27.22
CA GLY A 68 20.88 8.41 -26.32
C GLY A 68 19.58 8.39 -25.51
N ASP A 69 18.80 9.48 -25.52
CA ASP A 69 17.47 9.46 -24.92
C ASP A 69 16.51 8.64 -25.77
N THR A 70 15.64 7.92 -25.06
CA THR A 70 14.48 7.23 -25.61
C THR A 70 13.24 7.74 -24.91
N LEU A 71 12.07 7.56 -25.51
CA LEU A 71 10.82 7.95 -24.85
C LEU A 71 10.67 7.23 -23.50
N TYR A 72 11.14 5.99 -23.44
CA TYR A 72 11.18 5.16 -22.23
C TYR A 72 12.09 5.75 -21.15
N SER A 73 13.35 6.09 -21.49
CA SER A 73 14.30 6.62 -20.51
C SER A 73 13.87 7.97 -19.96
N ILE A 74 13.30 8.83 -20.82
CA ILE A 74 12.75 10.13 -20.40
C ILE A 74 11.58 9.91 -19.44
N ALA A 75 10.58 9.12 -19.83
CA ALA A 75 9.40 8.90 -18.99
C ALA A 75 9.78 8.28 -17.64
N PHE A 76 10.65 7.26 -17.64
CA PHE A 76 11.11 6.59 -16.42
C PHE A 76 11.87 7.52 -15.47
N ARG A 77 12.73 8.39 -16.00
CA ARG A 77 13.47 9.39 -15.20
C ARG A 77 12.53 10.32 -14.42
N TYR A 78 11.34 10.57 -14.92
CA TYR A 78 10.33 11.41 -14.29
C TYR A 78 9.21 10.61 -13.60
N GLY A 79 9.33 9.28 -13.49
CA GLY A 79 8.31 8.43 -12.87
C GLY A 79 6.99 8.37 -13.65
N LEU A 80 7.03 8.64 -14.95
CA LEU A 80 5.85 8.68 -15.82
C LEU A 80 5.72 7.39 -16.63
N ASP A 81 4.48 7.06 -16.99
CA ASP A 81 4.19 6.02 -17.97
C ASP A 81 4.48 6.54 -19.39
N TRP A 82 5.35 5.85 -20.11
CA TRP A 82 5.77 6.24 -21.46
C TRP A 82 4.61 6.28 -22.46
N ARG A 83 3.54 5.49 -22.27
CA ARG A 83 2.34 5.52 -23.13
C ARG A 83 1.57 6.82 -22.94
N ARG A 84 1.50 7.31 -21.69
CA ARG A 84 0.87 8.61 -21.40
C ARG A 84 1.68 9.74 -21.99
N VAL A 85 3.01 9.72 -21.82
CA VAL A 85 3.90 10.72 -22.43
C VAL A 85 3.80 10.68 -23.96
N ALA A 86 3.79 9.49 -24.57
CA ALA A 86 3.53 9.33 -26.00
C ALA A 86 2.22 9.99 -26.41
N ALA A 87 1.13 9.71 -25.68
CA ALA A 87 -0.19 10.21 -25.99
C ALA A 87 -0.25 11.75 -25.89
N TRP A 88 0.33 12.35 -24.85
CA TRP A 88 0.41 13.81 -24.69
C TRP A 88 1.16 14.50 -25.82
N ASN A 89 2.16 13.82 -26.40
CA ASN A 89 2.99 14.34 -27.48
C ASN A 89 2.57 13.87 -28.87
N GLY A 90 1.47 13.10 -29.00
CA GLY A 90 1.01 12.55 -30.28
C GLY A 90 1.99 11.54 -30.91
N ILE A 91 2.82 10.88 -30.12
CA ILE A 91 3.84 9.94 -30.59
C ILE A 91 3.22 8.55 -30.74
N GLY A 92 2.95 8.14 -31.98
CA GLY A 92 2.49 6.78 -32.30
C GLY A 92 3.64 5.77 -32.43
N ALA A 93 3.30 4.49 -32.52
CA ALA A 93 4.27 3.44 -32.89
C ALA A 93 4.96 3.83 -34.23
N PRO A 94 6.29 3.67 -34.37
CA PRO A 94 7.22 2.93 -33.50
C PRO A 94 7.82 3.71 -32.31
N TYR A 95 7.15 4.77 -31.82
CA TYR A 95 7.55 5.58 -30.66
C TYR A 95 8.90 6.28 -30.80
N VAL A 96 9.21 6.71 -32.02
CA VAL A 96 10.48 7.37 -32.36
C VAL A 96 10.44 8.83 -31.93
N ILE A 97 11.49 9.23 -31.20
CA ILE A 97 11.77 10.63 -30.85
C ILE A 97 13.11 11.05 -31.48
N ARG A 98 13.27 12.34 -31.74
CA ARG A 98 14.47 12.89 -32.40
C ARG A 98 15.27 13.75 -31.41
N VAL A 99 16.59 13.74 -31.55
CA VAL A 99 17.45 14.64 -30.76
C VAL A 99 17.05 16.10 -31.00
N GLY A 100 16.96 16.87 -29.93
CA GLY A 100 16.50 18.25 -29.92
C GLY A 100 14.98 18.42 -29.85
N GLN A 101 14.19 17.35 -30.00
CA GLN A 101 12.74 17.40 -29.84
C GLN A 101 12.35 17.81 -28.42
N TRP A 102 11.26 18.58 -28.30
CA TRP A 102 10.66 18.90 -27.00
C TRP A 102 9.57 17.87 -26.67
N VAL A 103 9.70 17.20 -25.54
CA VAL A 103 8.74 16.19 -25.05
C VAL A 103 8.03 16.77 -23.83
N GLN A 104 6.72 16.96 -23.94
CA GLN A 104 5.85 17.40 -22.84
C GLN A 104 5.71 16.29 -21.80
N LEU A 105 5.84 16.65 -20.53
CA LEU A 105 5.79 15.72 -19.40
C LEU A 105 4.58 15.93 -18.50
N ARG A 106 3.67 16.83 -18.91
CA ARG A 106 2.40 17.10 -18.24
C ARG A 106 1.25 16.85 -19.21
N PRO A 107 0.07 16.45 -18.71
CA PRO A 107 -1.12 16.30 -19.54
C PRO A 107 -1.54 17.65 -20.15
N PRO A 108 -1.94 17.68 -21.42
CA PRO A 108 -2.53 18.87 -22.02
C PRO A 108 -3.86 19.24 -21.34
N PRO A 109 -4.28 20.52 -21.41
CA PRO A 109 -5.62 20.91 -20.98
C PRO A 109 -6.69 20.08 -21.70
N GLY A 110 -7.67 19.54 -20.96
CA GLY A 110 -8.76 18.72 -21.52
C GLY A 110 -8.52 17.20 -21.53
N TRP A 111 -7.44 16.72 -20.93
CA TRP A 111 -7.15 15.28 -20.74
C TRP A 111 -7.66 14.68 -19.41
N ALA A 112 -8.40 15.48 -18.63
CA ALA A 112 -8.91 15.12 -17.30
C ALA A 112 -10.18 14.27 -17.37
#